data_AF-A0A2V5RHH6-F1
#
_entry.id   AF-A0A2V5RHH6-F1
#
_cell.length_a   1.000
_cell.length_b   1.000
_cell.length_c   1.000
_cell.angle_alpha   90.00
_cell.angle_beta   90.00
_cell.angle_gamma   90.00
#
_symmetry.space_group_name_H-M   'P 1'
#
loop_
_entity.id
_entity.type
_entity.pdbx_description
1 polymer ?
#
loop_
_entity_poly.entity_id
_entity_poly.type
_entity_poly.pdbx_seq_one_letter_code
_entity_poly.pdbx_strand_id
1 'polypeptide(L)' 'MPKPKKPQDVLKILRDHDPRFEIFTKRGKGSERMIYHPNINGRSQCFPLTFHKGHDIGKGMLKAIIRRFDLPDHIFD' A
#
# COMPACT_ATOMS: atom_id res chain seq x y z
N MET A 1 15.38 -6.21 3.61
CA MET A 1 14.60 -5.41 4.59
C MET A 1 14.23 -4.14 3.86
N PRO A 2 12.93 -3.84 3.68
CA PRO A 2 12.54 -2.86 2.69
C PRO A 2 12.98 -1.47 3.11
N LYS A 3 13.65 -0.79 2.17
CA LYS A 3 14.03 0.62 2.31
C LYS A 3 12.75 1.48 2.34
N PRO A 4 12.76 2.66 2.98
CA PRO A 4 11.68 3.61 2.80
C PRO A 4 11.43 3.85 1.31
N LYS A 5 10.17 3.82 0.90
CA LYS A 5 9.77 4.02 -0.51
C LYS A 5 8.85 5.23 -0.58
N LYS A 6 8.91 5.96 -1.70
CA LYS A 6 7.92 7.00 -1.94
C LYS A 6 6.54 6.36 -2.05
N PRO A 7 5.48 7.03 -1.58
CA PRO A 7 4.12 6.52 -1.72
C PRO A 7 3.77 6.11 -3.16
N GLN A 8 4.25 6.86 -4.17
CA GLN A 8 4.03 6.54 -5.59
C GLN A 8 4.68 5.22 -6.01
N ASP A 9 5.87 4.94 -5.52
CA ASP A 9 6.60 3.70 -5.83
C ASP A 9 5.91 2.49 -5.20
N VAL A 10 5.43 2.63 -3.95
CA VAL A 10 4.64 1.58 -3.28
C VAL A 10 3.43 1.21 -4.13
N LEU A 11 2.70 2.20 -4.62
CA LEU A 11 1.51 1.98 -5.43
C LEU A 11 1.82 1.35 -6.77
N LYS A 12 2.91 1.78 -7.41
CA LYS A 12 3.39 1.18 -8.65
C LYS A 12 3.72 -0.30 -8.44
N ILE A 13 4.54 -0.61 -7.44
CA ILE A 13 4.94 -1.98 -7.07
C ILE A 13 3.72 -2.86 -6.81
N LEU A 14 2.73 -2.37 -6.06
CA LEU A 14 1.51 -3.13 -5.77
C LEU A 14 0.71 -3.43 -7.04
N ARG A 15 0.56 -2.45 -7.96
CA ARG A 15 -0.15 -2.66 -9.23
C ARG A 15 0.61 -3.56 -10.20
N ASP A 16 1.94 -3.47 -10.21
CA ASP A 16 2.81 -4.34 -11.02
C ASP A 16 2.73 -5.80 -10.52
N HIS A 17 2.50 -5.99 -9.20
CA HIS A 17 2.28 -7.31 -8.61
C HIS A 17 0.87 -7.88 -8.87
N ASP A 18 -0.18 -7.08 -8.62
CA ASP A 18 -1.55 -7.42 -9.01
C ASP A 18 -2.29 -6.16 -9.51
N PRO A 19 -2.76 -6.13 -10.77
CA PRO A 19 -3.44 -4.97 -11.33
C PRO A 19 -4.79 -4.65 -10.65
N ARG A 20 -5.33 -5.54 -9.82
CA ARG A 20 -6.56 -5.34 -9.04
C ARG A 20 -6.39 -4.44 -7.82
N PHE A 21 -5.16 -4.01 -7.51
CA PHE A 21 -4.93 -3.01 -6.47
C PHE A 21 -5.49 -1.64 -6.87
N GLU A 22 -6.48 -1.18 -6.10
CA GLU A 22 -7.11 0.12 -6.27
C GLU A 22 -6.72 1.09 -5.16
N ILE A 23 -6.83 2.38 -5.46
CA ILE A 23 -6.51 3.45 -4.51
C ILE A 23 -7.65 4.43 -4.49
N PHE A 24 -8.28 4.54 -3.32
CA PHE A 24 -9.32 5.53 -3.11
C PHE A 24 -8.76 6.71 -2.32
N THR A 25 -9.11 7.92 -2.73
CA THR A 25 -8.82 9.11 -1.94
C THR A 25 -9.97 9.32 -0.98
N LYS A 26 -9.72 9.39 0.33
CA LYS A 26 -10.81 9.62 1.29
C LYS A 26 -11.30 11.07 1.16
N ARG A 27 -12.54 11.27 0.69
CA ARG A 27 -13.16 12.62 0.65
C ARG A 27 -13.20 13.18 2.08
N GLY A 28 -12.59 14.34 2.30
CA GLY A 28 -12.50 15.02 3.60
C GLY A 28 -11.15 14.87 4.35
N LYS A 29 -10.27 13.96 3.94
CA LYS A 29 -8.93 13.81 4.53
C LYS A 29 -7.90 13.62 3.42
N GLY A 30 -7.49 14.74 2.79
CA GLY A 30 -6.72 14.76 1.55
C GLY A 30 -5.33 14.11 1.63
N SER A 31 -4.81 13.87 2.83
CA SER A 31 -3.57 13.15 3.07
C SER A 31 -3.74 11.66 3.34
N GLU A 32 -4.95 11.10 3.36
CA GLU A 32 -5.16 9.65 3.52
C GLU A 32 -5.71 9.04 2.23
N ARG A 33 -4.98 8.05 1.72
CA ARG A 33 -5.44 7.18 0.65
C ARG A 33 -5.73 5.80 1.21
N MET A 34 -6.73 5.12 0.65
CA MET A 34 -7.05 3.74 0.98
C MET A 34 -6.54 2.85 -0.14
N ILE A 35 -5.62 1.94 0.18
CA ILE A 35 -5.26 0.83 -0.71
C ILE A 35 -6.36 -0.22 -0.54
N TYR A 36 -6.90 -0.71 -1.65
CA TYR A 36 -7.93 -1.75 -1.67
C TYR A 36 -7.50 -2.90 -2.56
N HIS A 37 -7.87 -4.10 -2.15
CA HIS A 37 -7.80 -5.28 -3.00
C HIS A 37 -9.10 -6.09 -2.85
N PRO A 38 -9.74 -6.51 -3.95
CA PRO A 38 -11.03 -7.17 -3.89
C PRO A 38 -10.95 -8.60 -3.35
N ASN A 39 -9.77 -9.24 -3.44
CA ASN A 39 -9.62 -10.64 -3.05
C ASN A 39 -8.21 -10.95 -2.52
N ILE A 40 -8.05 -10.98 -1.20
CA ILE A 40 -6.90 -11.55 -0.49
C ILE A 40 -7.44 -12.73 0.31
N ASN A 41 -7.04 -13.95 -0.01
CA ASN A 41 -7.50 -15.18 0.66
C ASN A 41 -9.04 -15.27 0.76
N GLY A 42 -9.74 -14.92 -0.31
CA GLY A 42 -11.21 -14.99 -0.41
C GLY A 42 -11.96 -13.81 0.21
N ARG A 43 -11.27 -12.76 0.67
CA ARG A 43 -11.88 -11.58 1.29
C ARG A 43 -11.32 -10.28 0.73
N SER A 44 -12.15 -9.26 0.60
CA SER A 44 -11.66 -7.93 0.30
C SER A 44 -10.89 -7.36 1.49
N GLN A 45 -9.81 -6.65 1.20
CA GLN A 45 -8.97 -6.00 2.21
C GLN A 45 -8.76 -4.54 1.87
N CYS A 46 -8.62 -3.72 2.89
CA CYS A 46 -8.26 -2.32 2.75
C CYS A 46 -7.21 -1.91 3.77
N PHE A 47 -6.41 -0.91 3.40
CA PHE A 47 -5.36 -0.36 4.25
C PHE A 47 -5.24 1.15 4.10
N PRO A 48 -5.34 1.92 5.19
CA PRO A 48 -5.10 3.36 5.13
C PRO A 48 -3.60 3.63 4.97
N LEU A 49 -3.24 4.30 3.88
CA LEU A 49 -1.90 4.81 3.63
C LEU A 49 -1.91 6.34 3.73
N THR A 50 -1.20 6.85 4.72
CA THR A 50 -1.00 8.29 4.85
C THR A 50 -0.02 8.78 3.81
N PHE A 51 -0.51 9.63 2.92
CA PHE A 51 0.19 10.27 1.82
C PHE A 51 0.57 11.70 2.22
N HIS A 52 1.71 11.85 2.89
CA HIS A 52 2.31 13.17 3.09
C HIS A 52 3.27 13.47 1.94
N LYS A 53 3.04 14.57 1.23
CA LYS A 53 3.90 15.00 0.12
C LYS A 53 5.32 15.22 0.66
N GLY A 54 6.30 14.54 0.07
CA GLY A 54 7.71 14.65 0.45
C GLY A 54 8.18 13.70 1.56
N HIS A 55 7.30 12.83 2.08
CA HIS A 55 7.68 11.83 3.08
C HIS A 55 7.62 10.42 2.51
N ASP A 56 8.64 9.63 2.85
CA ASP A 56 8.69 8.22 2.51
C ASP A 56 7.82 7.38 3.45
N ILE A 57 7.29 6.29 2.91
CA ILE A 57 6.60 5.28 3.69
C ILE A 57 7.66 4.47 4.45
N GLY A 58 7.66 4.63 5.76
CA GLY A 58 8.60 3.95 6.64
C GLY A 58 8.40 2.44 6.67
N LYS A 59 9.46 1.73 7.07
CA LYS A 59 9.54 0.27 7.18
C LYS A 59 8.35 -0.39 7.90
N GLY A 60 7.90 0.19 9.01
CA GLY A 60 6.79 -0.38 9.79
C GLY A 60 5.49 -0.44 8.99
N MET A 61 5.23 0.61 8.21
CA MET A 61 4.05 0.70 7.34
C MET A 61 4.16 -0.26 6.15
N LEU A 62 5.34 -0.35 5.51
CA LEU A 62 5.57 -1.31 4.42
C LEU A 62 5.35 -2.76 4.89
N LYS A 63 5.83 -3.13 6.09
CA LYS A 63 5.56 -4.45 6.67
C LYS A 63 4.08 -4.67 6.99
N ALA A 64 3.38 -3.63 7.44
CA ALA A 64 1.94 -3.73 7.70
C ALA A 64 1.16 -3.98 6.40
N ILE A 65 1.57 -3.34 5.29
CA ILE A 65 1.00 -3.59 3.96
C ILE A 65 1.25 -5.04 3.52
N ILE A 66 2.48 -5.54 3.62
CA ILE A 66 2.83 -6.94 3.30
C ILE A 66 1.90 -7.90 4.04
N ARG A 67 1.79 -7.74 5.37
CA ARG A 67 0.95 -8.61 6.21
C ARG A 67 -0.54 -8.49 5.91
N ARG A 68 -1.04 -7.30 5.60
CA ARG A 68 -2.46 -7.05 5.35
C ARG A 68 -2.93 -7.67 4.04
N PHE A 69 -2.09 -7.65 3.02
CA PHE A 69 -2.41 -8.12 1.67
C PHE A 69 -1.73 -9.45 1.32
N ASP A 70 -1.13 -10.15 2.30
CA ASP A 70 -0.48 -11.45 2.12
C ASP A 70 0.55 -11.45 0.97
N LEU A 71 1.39 -10.41 0.93
CA LEU A 71 2.35 -10.19 -0.14
C LEU A 71 3.68 -10.92 0.13
N PRO A 72 4.50 -11.17 -0.90
CA PRO A 72 5.87 -11.65 -0.71
C PRO A 72 6.70 -10.67 0.16
N ASP A 73 7.47 -11.20 1.10
CA ASP A 73 8.26 -10.39 2.06
C ASP A 73 9.27 -9.43 1.42
N HIS A 74 9.70 -9.74 0.19
CA HIS A 74 10.72 -8.99 -0.57
C HIS A 74 10.13 -8.03 -1.60
N ILE A 75 8.80 -7.86 -1.65
CA ILE A 75 8.13 -7.05 -2.68
C ILE A 75 8.59 -5.58 -2.71
N PHE A 76 9.07 -5.05 -1.58
CA PHE A 76 9.52 -3.66 -1.44
C PHE A 76 11.05 -3.50 -1.28
N ASP A 77 11.85 -4.53 -1.52
CA ASP A 77 13.32 -4.42 -1.39
C ASP A 77 13.95 -3.52 -2.49
#